data_AF-A0A523YU78-F1
#
_entry.id   AF-A0A523YU78-F1
#
_cell.length_a   1.000
_cell.length_b   1.000
_cell.length_c   1.000
_cell.angle_alpha   90.00
_cell.angle_beta   90.00
_cell.angle_gamma   90.00
#
_symmetry.space_group_name_H-M   'P 1'
#
loop_
_entity.id
_entity.type
_entity.pdbx_description
1 polymer ?
#
loop_
_entity_poly.entity_id
_entity_poly.type
_entity_poly.pdbx_seq_one_letter_code
_entity_poly.pdbx_strand_id
1 'polypeptide(L)' 'MITFHTIYKGKHGDTTCHDNPKRAAYNYIYKCATSLGVNYRLTCHADGSYTVYIDGLAPATFEQTQ' A
#
# COMPACT_ATOMS: atom_id res chain seq x y z
N MET A 1 21.78 -4.38 -8.20
CA MET A 1 20.68 -4.04 -7.27
C MET A 1 19.43 -3.90 -8.10
N ILE A 2 18.42 -4.74 -7.88
CA ILE A 2 17.14 -4.62 -8.59
C ILE A 2 16.32 -3.63 -7.78
N THR A 3 16.06 -2.46 -8.36
CA THR A 3 15.21 -1.43 -7.78
C THR A 3 13.78 -1.79 -8.13
N PHE A 4 12.94 -2.06 -7.12
CA PHE A 4 11.53 -2.37 -7.32
C PHE A 4 10.71 -1.09 -7.16
N HIS A 5 9.87 -0.77 -8.13
CA HIS A 5 8.96 0.37 -8.00
C HIS A 5 7.64 -0.12 -7.38
N THR A 6 6.93 0.71 -6.60
CA THR A 6 5.57 0.39 -6.13
C THR A 6 4.63 1.48 -6.58
N ILE A 7 3.57 1.13 -7.31
CA ILE A 7 2.53 2.08 -7.72
C ILE A 7 1.41 2.03 -6.68
N TYR A 8 1.00 3.19 -6.17
CA TYR A 8 -0.17 3.33 -5.32
C TYR A 8 -1.38 3.78 -6.14
N LYS A 9 -2.39 2.91 -6.29
CA LYS A 9 -3.66 3.25 -6.97
C LYS A 9 -4.72 3.75 -5.97
N GLY A 10 -4.47 4.88 -5.30
CA GLY A 10 -5.50 5.62 -4.55
C GLY A 10 -5.95 6.90 -5.27
N LYS A 11 -6.85 7.68 -4.65
CA LYS A 11 -7.54 8.84 -5.26
C LYS A 11 -6.63 9.88 -5.94
N HIS A 12 -5.35 9.96 -5.57
CA HIS A 12 -4.39 10.93 -6.09
C HIS A 12 -3.30 10.33 -7.02
N GLY A 13 -3.27 9.01 -7.24
CA GLY A 13 -2.30 8.39 -8.15
C GLY A 13 -0.82 8.62 -7.79
N ASP A 14 -0.53 9.04 -6.56
CA ASP A 14 0.84 9.26 -6.08
C ASP A 14 1.66 7.97 -6.20
N THR A 15 2.83 8.05 -6.81
CA THR A 15 3.77 6.93 -6.93
C THR A 15 4.87 7.09 -5.90
N THR A 16 5.01 6.15 -4.97
CA THR A 16 6.12 6.14 -3.99
C THR A 16 7.04 4.94 -4.24
N CYS A 17 8.32 5.23 -4.48
CA CYS A 17 9.33 4.18 -4.66
C CYS A 17 9.60 3.47 -3.33
N HIS A 18 9.26 2.18 -3.26
CA HIS A 18 9.58 1.30 -2.14
C HIS A 18 10.12 -0.02 -2.67
N ASP A 19 11.20 -0.52 -2.06
CA ASP A 19 11.88 -1.77 -2.48
C ASP A 19 11.02 -3.03 -2.30
N ASN A 20 9.89 -2.96 -1.59
CA ASN A 20 9.00 -4.10 -1.35
C ASN A 20 7.53 -3.64 -1.13
N PRO A 21 6.57 -4.13 -1.95
CA PRO A 21 5.16 -3.73 -1.86
C PRO A 21 4.53 -4.09 -0.49
N LYS A 22 4.99 -5.17 0.16
CA LYS A 22 4.58 -5.51 1.53
C LYS A 22 4.96 -4.41 2.50
N ARG A 23 6.21 -3.96 2.46
CA ARG A 23 6.73 -2.92 3.37
C ARG A 23 6.05 -1.58 3.13
N ALA A 24 5.75 -1.25 1.88
CA ALA A 24 4.96 -0.07 1.51
C ALA A 24 3.56 -0.12 2.11
N ALA A 25 2.86 -1.25 1.97
CA ALA A 25 1.52 -1.44 2.51
C ALA A 25 1.49 -1.29 4.05
N TYR A 26 2.43 -1.92 4.78
CA TYR A 26 2.51 -1.77 6.24
C TYR A 26 2.84 -0.33 6.67
N ASN A 27 3.72 0.37 5.94
CA ASN A 27 4.03 1.76 6.24
C ASN A 27 2.81 2.67 6.04
N TYR A 28 2.03 2.43 4.98
CA TYR A 28 0.77 3.14 4.73
C TYR A 28 -0.25 2.89 5.84
N ILE A 29 -0.42 1.64 6.28
CA ILE A 29 -1.26 1.29 7.44
C ILE A 29 -0.81 2.06 8.68
N TYR A 30 0.48 2.03 9.00
CA TYR A 30 1.00 2.72 10.19
C TYR A 30 0.75 4.23 10.15
N LYS A 31 0.98 4.87 8.99
CA LYS A 31 0.75 6.31 8.82
C LYS A 31 -0.72 6.71 8.88
N CYS A 32 -1.60 5.89 8.30
CA CYS A 32 -3.01 6.26 8.16
C CYS A 32 -3.89 5.67 9.27
N ALA A 33 -3.79 4.38 9.54
CA ALA A 33 -4.66 3.71 10.51
C ALA A 33 -4.24 3.96 11.96
N THR A 34 -2.93 3.93 12.26
CA THR A 34 -2.44 4.13 13.65
C THR A 34 -2.60 5.57 14.11
N SER A 35 -2.38 6.55 13.23
CA SER A 35 -2.59 7.97 13.57
C SER A 35 -4.06 8.35 13.74
N LEU A 36 -4.98 7.65 13.06
CA LEU A 36 -6.41 7.93 13.12
C LEU A 36 -7.17 7.01 14.11
N GLY A 37 -6.54 5.95 14.62
CA GLY A 37 -7.19 4.98 15.50
C GLY A 37 -8.30 4.18 14.82
N VAL A 38 -8.22 4.01 13.50
CA VAL A 38 -9.25 3.38 12.67
C VAL A 38 -8.89 1.94 12.31
N ASN A 39 -9.89 1.12 12.00
CA ASN A 39 -9.65 -0.23 11.54
C ASN A 39 -9.03 -0.24 10.15
N TYR A 40 -8.25 -1.29 9.90
CA TYR A 40 -7.67 -1.56 8.60
C TYR A 40 -7.76 -3.03 8.25
N ARG A 41 -7.72 -3.34 6.96
CA ARG A 41 -7.62 -4.68 6.41
C ARG A 41 -6.54 -4.71 5.33
N LEU A 42 -5.62 -5.67 5.44
CA LEU A 42 -4.62 -5.93 4.41
C LEU A 42 -5.02 -7.19 3.65
N THR A 43 -5.02 -7.12 2.32
CA THR A 43 -5.25 -8.27 1.44
C THR A 43 -4.01 -8.47 0.58
N CYS A 44 -3.49 -9.70 0.56
CA CYS A 44 -2.41 -10.11 -0.34
C CYS A 44 -3.04 -10.84 -1.53
N HIS A 45 -2.64 -10.47 -2.73
CA HIS A 45 -3.14 -11.07 -3.97
C HIS A 45 -2.11 -12.05 -4.55
N ALA A 46 -2.59 -12.98 -5.38
CA ALA A 46 -1.75 -14.03 -5.98
C ALA A 46 -0.69 -13.48 -6.97
N ASP A 47 -0.89 -12.27 -7.49
CA ASP A 47 0.05 -11.53 -8.34
C ASP A 47 1.18 -10.85 -7.56
N GLY A 48 1.19 -10.99 -6.23
CA GLY A 48 2.18 -10.36 -5.35
C GLY A 48 1.86 -8.90 -4.99
N SER A 49 0.70 -8.38 -5.41
CA SER A 49 0.22 -7.06 -4.99
C SER A 49 -0.45 -7.11 -3.61
N TYR A 50 -0.45 -5.97 -2.93
CA TYR A 50 -1.06 -5.80 -1.62
C TYR A 50 -2.10 -4.70 -1.68
N THR A 51 -3.35 -4.97 -1.29
CA THR A 51 -4.37 -3.93 -1.12
C THR A 51 -4.64 -3.68 0.35
N VAL A 52 -4.52 -2.42 0.76
CA VAL A 52 -4.87 -1.92 2.08
C VAL A 52 -6.23 -1.23 2.00
N TYR A 53 -7.12 -1.60 2.92
CA TYR A 53 -8.38 -0.93 3.18
C TYR A 53 -8.29 -0.29 4.56
N ILE A 54 -8.64 0.99 4.67
CA ILE A 54 -8.69 1.72 5.94
C ILE A 54 -10.05 2.40 6.01
N ASP A 55 -10.73 2.28 7.15
CA ASP A 55 -12.06 2.88 7.32
C ASP A 55 -12.00 4.39 7.06
N GLY A 56 -12.83 4.87 6.13
CA GLY A 56 -12.89 6.28 5.74
C GLY A 56 -11.89 6.71 4.65
N LEU A 57 -11.05 5.81 4.14
CA LEU A 57 -10.12 6.09 3.03
C LEU A 57 -10.41 5.21 1.82
N ALA A 58 -10.03 5.72 0.64
CA ALA A 58 -10.04 4.92 -0.58
C ALA A 58 -9.04 3.75 -0.45
N PRO A 59 -9.36 2.57 -0.99
CA PRO A 59 -8.45 1.44 -0.98
C PRO A 59 -7.14 1.77 -1.72
N ALA A 60 -6.06 1.26 -1.17
CA ALA A 60 -4.70 1.51 -1.60
C ALA A 60 -4.05 0.22 -2.08
N THR A 61 -3.77 0.11 -3.38
CA THR A 61 -3.10 -1.08 -3.93
C THR A 61 -1.64 -0.78 -4.20
N PHE A 62 -0.77 -1.69 -3.78
CA PHE A 62 0.69 -1.65 -3.88
C PHE A 62 1.14 -2.81 -4.75
N GLU A 63 1.54 -2.52 -5.99
CA GLU A 63 1.98 -3.51 -6.98
C GLU A 63 3.51 -3.51 -7.08
N GLN A 64 4.13 -4.67 -7.34
CA GLN A 64 5.54 -4.71 -7.70
C GLN A 64 5.67 -4.25 -9.15
N THR A 65 6.46 -3.21 -9.40
CA THR A 65 6.81 -2.78 -10.75
C THR A 65 8.22 -3.27 -11.05
N GLN A 66 8.34 -4.01 -12.16
CA GLN A 66 9.61 -4.51 -12.70
C GLN A 66 10.51 -3.37 -13.19
#